data_AF-A0A850F8T1-F1
#
_entry.id   AF-A0A850F8T1-F1
#
_cell.length_a   1.000
_cell.length_b   1.000
_cell.length_c   1.000
_cell.angle_alpha   90.00
_cell.angle_beta   90.00
_cell.angle_gamma   90.00
#
_symmetry.space_group_name_H-M   'P 1'
#
loop_
_entity.id
_entity.type
_entity.pdbx_description
1 polymer ?
#
loop_
_entity_poly.entity_id
_entity_poly.type
_entity_poly.pdbx_seq_one_letter_code
_entity_poly.pdbx_strand_id
1 'polypeptide(L)' 'MKYEFSGLSTGQVVLVASLVFIAFVFAYLGIVTLALMAWNAIAGAAGWSASIPVTPTTVICGAFICWFAKSVFSRKGKE' A
#
# COMPACT_ATOMS: atom_id res chain seq x y z
N MET A 1 -23.20 -6.47 18.23
CA MET A 1 -22.97 -7.83 17.68
C MET A 1 -21.59 -8.29 18.12
N LYS A 2 -21.51 -9.27 19.02
CA LYS A 2 -20.26 -9.93 19.39
C LYS A 2 -20.03 -11.01 18.33
N TYR A 3 -19.02 -10.83 17.48
CA TYR A 3 -18.58 -11.89 16.58
C TYR A 3 -17.88 -12.95 17.43
N GLU A 4 -18.64 -13.96 17.83
CA GLU A 4 -18.05 -15.15 18.44
C GLU A 4 -17.34 -15.93 17.34
N PHE A 5 -16.00 -15.86 17.30
CA PHE A 5 -15.13 -16.75 16.52
C PHE A 5 -15.12 -18.17 17.11
N SER A 6 -16.30 -18.69 17.48
CA SER A 6 -16.49 -19.99 18.12
C SER A 6 -16.36 -21.08 17.06
N GLY A 7 -15.13 -21.52 16.80
CA GLY A 7 -14.87 -22.68 15.94
C GLY A 7 -13.48 -22.77 15.33
N LEU A 8 -12.68 -21.70 15.33
CA LEU A 8 -11.30 -21.76 14.84
C LEU A 8 -10.32 -22.04 16.00
N SER A 9 -9.44 -23.03 15.79
CA SER A 9 -8.25 -23.20 16.62
C SER A 9 -7.40 -21.93 16.58
N THR A 10 -6.70 -21.61 17.68
CA THR A 10 -5.75 -20.48 17.78
C THR A 10 -4.80 -20.42 16.58
N GLY A 11 -4.35 -21.59 16.09
CA GLY A 11 -3.48 -21.67 14.91
C GLY A 11 -4.15 -21.20 13.62
N GLN A 12 -5.44 -21.51 13.43
CA GLN A 12 -6.18 -21.07 12.24
C GLN A 12 -6.44 -19.56 12.27
N VAL A 13 -6.73 -18.98 13.45
CA VAL A 13 -6.93 -17.53 13.58
C VAL A 13 -5.67 -16.76 13.19
N VAL A 14 -4.50 -17.21 13.65
CA VAL A 14 -3.20 -16.60 13.29
C VAL A 14 -2.93 -16.72 11.79
N LEU A 15 -3.26 -17.86 11.18
CA LEU A 15 -3.11 -18.09 9.75
C LEU A 15 -3.99 -17.14 8.93
N VAL A 16 -5.27 -17.01 9.29
CA VAL A 16 -6.21 -16.11 8.62
C VAL A 16 -5.77 -14.65 8.79
N ALA A 17 -5.37 -14.24 10.00
CA ALA A 17 -4.87 -12.89 10.25
C ALA A 17 -3.61 -12.58 9.40
N SER A 18 -2.70 -13.54 9.28
CA SER A 18 -1.49 -13.41 8.46
C SER A 18 -1.82 -13.28 6.98
N LEU A 19 -2.75 -14.08 6.46
CA LEU A 19 -3.19 -13.99 5.07
C LEU A 19 -3.86 -12.65 4.77
N VAL A 20 -4.69 -12.14 5.68
CA VAL A 20 -5.32 -10.82 5.56
C VAL A 20 -4.26 -9.72 5.55
N PHE A 21 -3.26 -9.79 6.44
CA PHE A 21 -2.16 -8.84 6.46
C PHE A 21 -1.34 -8.87 5.16
N ILE A 22 -1.00 -10.05 4.67
CA ILE A 22 -0.28 -10.22 3.40
C ILE A 22 -1.10 -9.63 2.25
N ALA A 23 -2.39 -9.97 2.15
CA ALA A 23 -3.28 -9.44 1.13
C ALA A 23 -3.37 -7.91 1.17
N PHE A 24 -3.44 -7.33 2.37
CA PHE A 24 -3.42 -5.88 2.56
C PHE A 24 -2.11 -5.25 2.06
N VAL A 25 -0.96 -5.84 2.39
CA VAL A 25 0.35 -5.38 1.91
C VAL A 25 0.42 -5.42 0.39
N PHE A 26 0.00 -6.53 -0.24
CA PHE A 26 -0.02 -6.63 -1.70
C PHE A 26 -0.96 -5.62 -2.36
N ALA A 27 -2.15 -5.39 -1.78
CA ALA A 27 -3.08 -4.37 -2.28
C ALA A 27 -2.46 -2.96 -2.21
N TYR A 28 -1.79 -2.64 -1.10
CA TYR A 28 -1.11 -1.36 -0.94
C TYR A 28 0.03 -1.17 -1.96
N LEU A 29 0.89 -2.18 -2.15
CA LEU A 29 1.94 -2.15 -3.17
C LEU A 29 1.37 -2.05 -4.59
N GLY A 30 0.23 -2.70 -4.85
CA GLY A 30 -0.50 -2.59 -6.11
C GLY A 30 -0.93 -1.15 -6.42
N ILE A 31 -1.50 -0.45 -5.43
CA ILE A 31 -1.88 0.96 -5.58
C ILE A 31 -0.66 1.84 -5.91
N VAL A 32 0.46 1.63 -5.22
CA VAL A 32 1.70 2.38 -5.47
C VAL A 32 2.24 2.11 -6.88
N THR A 33 2.16 0.87 -7.33
CA THR A 33 2.56 0.48 -8.69
C THR A 33 1.72 1.21 -9.73
N LEU A 34 0.40 1.24 -9.55
CA LEU A 34 -0.51 1.98 -10.45
C LEU A 34 -0.22 3.49 -10.44
N ALA A 35 0.09 4.07 -9.29
CA ALA A 35 0.47 5.48 -9.18
C ALA A 35 1.77 5.79 -9.95
N LEU A 36 2.78 4.92 -9.86
CA LEU A 36 4.03 5.05 -10.64
C LEU A 36 3.77 4.92 -12.14
N MET A 37 2.92 3.98 -12.56
CA MET A 37 2.53 3.84 -13.97
C MET A 37 1.78 5.08 -14.48
N ALA A 38 0.86 5.63 -13.67
CA ALA A 38 0.14 6.85 -14.00
C ALA A 38 1.10 8.04 -14.10
N TRP A 39 2.06 8.18 -13.19
CA TRP A 39 3.11 9.19 -13.27
C TRP A 39 3.90 9.08 -14.58
N ASN A 40 4.33 7.88 -14.96
CA ASN A 40 5.07 7.67 -16.19
C ASN A 40 4.24 8.03 -17.43
N ALA A 41 2.95 7.71 -17.44
CA ALA A 41 2.04 8.10 -18.51
C ALA A 41 1.91 9.63 -18.62
N ILE A 42 1.77 10.32 -17.48
CA ILE A 42 1.68 11.79 -17.43
C ILE A 42 3.01 12.43 -17.86
N ALA A 43 4.13 11.96 -17.32
CA ALA A 43 5.46 12.47 -17.67
C ALA A 43 5.76 12.27 -19.16
N GLY A 44 5.40 11.10 -19.72
CA GLY A 44 5.51 10.83 -21.15
C GLY A 44 4.65 11.76 -22.00
N ALA A 45 3.39 11.98 -21.62
CA ALA A 45 2.49 12.89 -22.32
C ALA A 45 2.94 14.36 -22.25
N ALA A 46 3.55 14.76 -21.15
CA ALA A 46 4.10 16.11 -20.95
C ALA A 46 5.49 16.31 -21.58
N GLY A 47 6.10 15.27 -22.15
CA GLY A 47 7.47 15.32 -22.68
C GLY A 47 8.55 15.48 -21.61
N TRP A 48 8.25 15.15 -20.36
CA TRP A 48 9.20 15.24 -19.25
C TRP A 48 10.10 14.00 -19.21
N SER A 49 11.41 14.20 -19.09
CA SER A 49 12.38 13.13 -18.79
C SER A 49 12.36 12.73 -17.30
N ALA A 50 11.17 12.51 -16.74
CA ALA A 50 10.95 12.17 -15.33
C ALA A 50 10.32 10.78 -15.14
N SER A 51 10.42 9.91 -16.16
CA SER A 51 9.94 8.52 -16.08
C SER A 51 10.72 7.73 -15.03
N ILE A 52 10.00 6.99 -14.20
CA ILE A 52 10.55 6.20 -13.11
C ILE A 52 10.41 4.71 -13.47
N PRO A 53 11.49 3.92 -13.45
CA PRO A 53 11.38 2.49 -13.74
C PRO A 53 10.53 1.80 -12.67
N VAL A 54 9.54 1.00 -13.08
CA VAL A 54 8.64 0.29 -12.17
C VAL A 54 9.28 -1.04 -11.75
N THR A 55 10.10 -0.99 -10.71
CA THR A 55 10.78 -2.14 -10.09
C THR A 55 10.29 -2.37 -8.66
N PRO A 56 10.46 -3.59 -8.08
CA PRO A 56 10.10 -3.84 -6.69
C PRO A 56 10.70 -2.82 -5.72
N THR A 57 11.96 -2.43 -5.93
CA THR A 57 12.64 -1.40 -5.11
C THR A 57 11.92 -0.06 -5.17
N THR A 58 11.60 0.44 -6.37
CA THR A 58 10.90 1.73 -6.54
C THR A 58 9.47 1.71 -6.00
N VAL A 59 8.78 0.56 -6.09
CA VAL A 59 7.44 0.39 -5.51
C VAL A 59 7.52 0.41 -3.99
N ILE A 60 8.51 -0.27 -3.38
CA ILE A 60 8.73 -0.22 -1.93
C ILE A 60 9.08 1.21 -1.48
N CYS A 61 9.99 1.90 -2.18
CA CYS A 61 10.32 3.30 -1.88
C CYS A 61 9.09 4.21 -1.98
N GLY A 62 8.29 4.09 -3.04
CA GLY A 62 7.04 4.83 -3.19
C GLY A 62 6.05 4.54 -2.04
N ALA A 63 5.95 3.27 -1.64
CA ALA A 63 5.11 2.83 -0.53
C ALA A 63 5.54 3.47 0.82
N PHE A 64 6.85 3.56 1.06
CA PHE A 64 7.39 4.26 2.23
C PHE A 64 7.10 5.76 2.19
N ILE A 65 7.24 6.41 1.04
CA ILE A 65 6.95 7.84 0.87
C ILE A 65 5.46 8.11 1.12
N CYS A 66 4.55 7.32 0.54
CA CYS A 66 3.12 7.45 0.77
C CYS A 66 2.75 7.25 2.25
N TRP A 67 3.39 6.28 2.92
CA TRP A 67 3.18 6.03 4.34
C TRP A 67 3.71 7.19 5.22
N PHE A 68 4.89 7.71 4.90
CA PHE A 68 5.48 8.86 5.61
C PHE A 68 4.63 10.12 5.41
N ALA A 69 4.23 10.42 4.16
CA ALA A 69 3.35 11.53 3.86
C ALA A 69 2.03 11.43 4.63
N LYS A 70 1.39 10.25 4.64
CA LYS A 70 0.19 10.03 5.46
C LYS A 70 0.47 10.25 6.94
N SER A 71 1.60 9.78 7.46
CA SER A 71 1.97 9.94 8.87
C SER A 71 2.21 11.39 9.28
N VAL A 72 2.77 12.21 8.38
CA VAL A 72 3.03 13.64 8.60
C VAL A 72 1.74 14.45 8.46
N PHE A 73 0.98 14.24 7.38
CA PHE A 73 -0.20 15.06 7.07
C PHE A 73 -1.46 14.63 7.83
N SER A 74 -1.59 13.36 8.23
CA SER A 74 -2.74 12.89 9.02
C SER A 74 -2.71 13.37 10.47
N ARG A 75 -1.63 14.03 10.92
CA ARG A 75 -1.55 14.65 12.26
C ARG A 75 -2.23 16.02 12.34
N LYS A 76 -2.52 16.67 11.20
CA LYS A 76 -3.12 18.02 11.18
C LYS A 76 -4.66 18.05 11.25
N GLY A 77 -5.33 16.90 11.40
CA GLY A 77 -6.79 16.79 11.44
C GLY A 77 -7.39 16.50 12.83
N LYS A 78 -6.63 16.73 13.90
CA LYS A 78 -7.11 16.61 15.29
C LYS A 78 -6.93 17.95 16.00
N GLU A 79 -7.66 18.96 15.55
CA GLU A 79 -8.01 20.16 16.33
C GLU A 79 -9.53 20.29 16.32
#